data_AF-A0A1I0RQT0-F1
#
_entry.id   AF-A0A1I0RQT0-F1
#
_cell.length_a   1.000
_cell.length_b   1.000
_cell.length_c   1.000
_cell.angle_alpha   90.00
_cell.angle_beta   90.00
_cell.angle_gamma   90.00
#
_symmetry.space_group_name_H-M   'P 1'
#
loop_
_entity.id
_entity.type
_entity.pdbx_description
1 polymer ?
#
loop_
_entity_poly.entity_id
_entity_poly.type
_entity_poly.pdbx_seq_one_letter_code
_entity_poly.pdbx_strand_id
1 'polypeptide(L)'
;MKKTVLILMFCWYGHAFGQAANEDLAVIQTVFGKEKKAVVEQYMQLDNSQATAFWQLYGAYESNRRELSRERLVILNDYAKAYDQLDDKTATSLAERTITNDMAYDKFHKRYFKKFSKIIGGKNAAKFFQLELYFQNAIRSSILDEIPFIDELEKSKKSTRS
;
A
#
# COMPACT_ATOMS: atom_id res chain seq x y z
N MET A 1 34.17 13.57 -25.81
CA MET A 1 32.81 14.04 -26.15
C MET A 1 31.95 12.86 -26.57
N LYS A 2 30.92 12.59 -25.75
CA LYS A 2 29.57 12.11 -26.11
C LYS A 2 29.38 10.80 -26.89
N LYS A 3 28.72 9.87 -26.18
CA LYS A 3 27.51 9.09 -26.56
C LYS A 3 27.76 7.99 -27.61
N THR A 4 27.50 6.73 -27.31
CA THR A 4 26.15 6.20 -27.07
C THR A 4 26.19 4.92 -26.22
N VAL A 5 25.43 4.91 -25.12
CA VAL A 5 25.02 3.69 -24.42
C VAL A 5 23.66 3.31 -24.99
N LEU A 6 23.62 2.18 -25.69
CA LEU A 6 22.39 1.55 -26.16
C LEU A 6 22.04 0.45 -25.14
N ILE A 7 21.17 0.74 -24.19
CA ILE A 7 20.63 -0.28 -23.28
C ILE A 7 19.13 -0.41 -23.58
N LEU A 8 18.85 -1.47 -24.32
CA LEU A 8 17.76 -2.44 -24.15
C LEU A 8 16.39 -1.86 -23.77
N MET A 9 15.65 -1.58 -24.83
CA MET A 9 14.21 -1.50 -24.83
C MET A 9 13.60 -2.91 -24.64
N PHE A 10 12.56 -2.97 -23.82
CA PHE A 10 11.45 -3.91 -23.92
C PHE A 10 11.61 -5.34 -23.37
N CYS A 11 11.76 -5.45 -22.06
CA CYS A 11 11.08 -6.49 -21.29
C CYS A 11 10.55 -5.86 -20.02
N TRP A 12 9.24 -5.58 -19.91
CA TRP A 12 8.53 -5.39 -18.64
C TRP A 12 7.02 -5.22 -18.87
N TYR A 13 6.33 -6.31 -19.22
CA TYR A 13 4.88 -6.41 -19.05
C TYR A 13 4.48 -7.24 -17.82
N GLY A 14 5.43 -7.57 -16.94
CA GLY A 14 5.19 -8.36 -15.71
C GLY A 14 5.58 -7.70 -14.38
N HIS A 15 6.18 -6.50 -14.38
CA HIS A 15 6.88 -6.02 -13.18
C HIS A 15 6.11 -5.10 -12.24
N ALA A 16 4.94 -4.62 -12.65
CA ALA A 16 4.04 -3.93 -11.74
C ALA A 16 3.58 -4.84 -10.57
N PHE A 17 3.58 -6.17 -10.76
CA PHE A 17 3.19 -7.11 -9.71
C PHE A 17 4.26 -7.31 -8.64
N GLY A 18 5.53 -7.35 -9.06
CA GLY A 18 6.68 -7.57 -8.17
C GLY A 18 7.09 -6.32 -7.41
N GLN A 19 7.10 -5.16 -8.08
CA GLN A 19 7.54 -3.90 -7.47
C GLN A 19 6.63 -3.51 -6.29
N ALA A 20 5.32 -3.52 -6.51
CA ALA A 20 4.33 -3.19 -5.48
C ALA A 20 4.36 -4.12 -4.26
N ALA A 21 4.50 -5.42 -4.50
CA ALA A 21 4.53 -6.41 -3.44
C ALA A 21 5.81 -6.31 -2.61
N ASN A 22 6.93 -5.98 -3.25
CA ASN A 22 8.22 -5.84 -2.60
C ASN A 22 8.29 -4.55 -1.76
N GLU A 23 7.77 -3.43 -2.27
CA GLU A 23 7.73 -2.15 -1.54
C GLU A 23 6.88 -2.26 -0.26
N ASP A 24 5.66 -2.82 -0.33
CA ASP A 24 4.80 -3.08 0.83
C ASP A 24 5.53 -3.89 1.92
N LEU A 25 6.16 -5.01 1.53
CA LEU A 25 6.84 -5.91 2.46
C LEU A 25 8.10 -5.29 3.05
N ALA A 26 8.85 -4.51 2.27
CA ALA A 26 10.04 -3.81 2.72
C ALA A 26 9.71 -2.79 3.81
N VAL A 27 8.61 -2.04 3.69
CA VAL A 27 8.17 -1.11 4.74
C VAL A 27 7.84 -1.87 6.03
N ILE A 28 7.08 -2.96 5.96
CA ILE A 28 6.75 -3.75 7.15
C ILE A 28 8.00 -4.35 7.80
N GLN A 29 8.91 -4.90 6.98
CA GLN A 29 10.19 -5.43 7.46
C GLN A 29 11.03 -4.33 8.14
N THR A 30 11.02 -3.11 7.61
CA THR A 30 11.72 -1.96 8.20
C THR A 30 11.12 -1.56 9.55
N VAL A 31 9.78 -1.52 9.65
CA VAL A 31 9.09 -1.09 10.87
C VAL A 31 9.18 -2.15 11.99
N PHE A 32 9.10 -3.44 11.65
CA PHE A 32 8.99 -4.52 12.65
C PHE A 32 10.23 -5.42 12.77
N GLY A 33 11.18 -5.31 11.84
CA GLY A 33 12.34 -6.21 11.77
C GLY A 33 11.96 -7.66 11.42
N LYS A 34 10.74 -7.92 10.96
CA LYS A 34 10.21 -9.26 10.68
C LYS A 34 9.29 -9.26 9.47
N GLU A 35 9.25 -10.42 8.80
CA GLU A 35 8.29 -10.67 7.73
C GLU A 35 6.87 -10.47 8.24
N LYS A 36 6.03 -9.82 7.44
CA LYS A 36 4.65 -9.49 7.79
C LYS A 36 3.89 -10.69 8.36
N LYS A 37 4.04 -11.87 7.75
CA LYS A 37 3.41 -13.12 8.19
C LYS A 37 3.81 -13.49 9.63
N ALA A 38 5.08 -13.33 9.99
CA ALA A 38 5.57 -13.63 11.33
C ALA A 38 5.04 -12.62 12.37
N VAL A 39 4.90 -11.36 11.98
CA VAL A 39 4.26 -10.34 12.85
C VAL A 39 2.79 -10.70 13.10
N VAL A 40 2.06 -11.09 12.07
CA VAL A 40 0.65 -11.54 12.19
C VAL A 40 0.55 -12.75 13.10
N GLU A 41 1.39 -13.76 12.91
CA GLU A 41 1.41 -14.97 13.73
C GLU A 41 1.63 -14.65 15.21
N GLN A 42 2.66 -13.85 15.50
CA GLN A 42 3.03 -13.46 16.86
C GLN A 42 1.95 -12.62 17.55
N TYR A 43 1.29 -11.72 16.83
CA TYR A 43 0.27 -10.84 17.39
C TYR A 43 -1.07 -11.56 17.62
N MET A 44 -1.42 -12.45 16.71
CA MET A 44 -2.73 -13.10 16.71
C MET A 44 -2.85 -14.15 17.81
N GLN A 45 -1.83 -14.99 18.01
CA GLN A 45 -1.78 -16.05 19.04
C GLN A 45 -3.09 -16.86 19.09
N LEU A 46 -3.55 -17.31 17.92
CA LEU A 46 -4.77 -18.12 17.80
C LEU A 46 -4.52 -19.54 18.31
N ASP A 47 -5.56 -20.19 18.82
CA ASP A 47 -5.50 -21.64 19.07
C ASP A 47 -5.33 -22.43 17.76
N ASN A 48 -4.92 -23.70 17.86
CA ASN A 48 -4.58 -24.52 16.69
C ASN A 48 -5.72 -24.64 15.66
N SER A 49 -6.97 -24.72 16.13
CA SER A 49 -8.14 -24.86 15.24
C SER A 49 -8.42 -23.57 14.49
N GLN A 50 -8.38 -22.43 15.19
CA GLN A 50 -8.57 -21.10 14.63
C GLN A 50 -7.41 -20.70 13.72
N ALA A 51 -6.17 -21.00 14.11
CA ALA A 51 -4.97 -20.71 13.32
C ALA A 51 -5.03 -21.39 11.95
N THR A 52 -5.41 -22.67 11.90
CA THR A 52 -5.55 -23.42 10.65
C THR A 52 -6.55 -22.75 9.71
N ALA A 53 -7.76 -22.45 10.20
CA ALA A 53 -8.79 -21.79 9.40
C ALA A 53 -8.39 -20.36 8.98
N PHE A 54 -7.72 -19.62 9.88
CA PHE A 54 -7.22 -18.27 9.61
C PHE A 54 -6.22 -18.27 8.44
N TRP A 55 -5.20 -19.12 8.50
CA TRP A 55 -4.15 -19.16 7.48
C TRP A 55 -4.64 -19.60 6.11
N GLN A 56 -5.64 -20.49 6.06
CA GLN A 56 -6.32 -20.86 4.80
C GLN A 56 -6.99 -19.65 4.13
N LEU A 57 -7.62 -18.76 4.89
CA LEU A 57 -8.22 -17.54 4.36
C LEU A 57 -7.21 -16.42 4.11
N TYR A 58 -6.13 -16.37 4.89
CA TYR A 58 -5.12 -15.31 4.87
C TYR A 58 -4.41 -15.19 3.51
N GLY A 59 -4.08 -16.30 2.85
CA GLY A 59 -3.44 -16.25 1.53
C GLY A 59 -4.29 -15.51 0.49
N ALA A 60 -5.60 -15.79 0.45
CA ALA A 60 -6.54 -15.10 -0.43
C ALA A 60 -6.75 -13.63 -0.01
N TYR A 61 -6.74 -13.34 1.30
CA TYR A 61 -6.75 -11.97 1.80
C TYR A 61 -5.56 -11.18 1.24
N GLU A 62 -4.34 -11.69 1.42
CA GLU A 62 -3.13 -11.00 0.99
C GLU A 62 -3.05 -10.82 -0.52
N SER A 63 -3.47 -11.82 -1.30
CA SER A 63 -3.51 -11.72 -2.75
C SER A 63 -4.42 -10.58 -3.20
N ASN A 64 -5.64 -10.52 -2.68
CA ASN A 64 -6.63 -9.51 -3.04
C ASN A 64 -6.27 -8.11 -2.52
N ARG A 65 -5.65 -8.04 -1.33
CA ARG A 65 -5.14 -6.79 -0.74
C ARG A 65 -4.01 -6.18 -1.58
N ARG A 66 -3.11 -7.01 -2.10
CA ARG A 66 -2.03 -6.57 -3.00
C ARG A 66 -2.55 -5.93 -4.29
N GLU A 67 -3.73 -6.32 -4.78
CA GLU A 67 -4.30 -5.70 -5.99
C GLU A 67 -4.67 -4.24 -5.78
N LEU A 68 -5.19 -3.92 -4.60
CA LEU A 68 -5.49 -2.55 -4.19
C LEU A 68 -4.21 -1.73 -3.95
N SER A 69 -3.16 -2.37 -3.43
CA SER A 69 -1.84 -1.73 -3.27
C SER A 69 -1.25 -1.37 -4.64
N ARG A 70 -1.39 -2.24 -5.64
CA ARG A 70 -0.92 -1.97 -7.01
C ARG A 70 -1.60 -0.75 -7.62
N GLU A 71 -2.92 -0.65 -7.54
CA GLU A 71 -3.63 0.52 -8.07
C GLU A 71 -3.17 1.81 -7.37
N ARG A 72 -2.95 1.77 -6.05
CA ARG A 72 -2.39 2.92 -5.31
C ARG A 72 -1.04 3.36 -5.91
N LEU A 73 -0.13 2.43 -6.14
CA LEU A 73 1.19 2.77 -6.69
C LEU A 73 1.11 3.28 -8.12
N VAL A 74 0.18 2.76 -8.94
CA VAL A 74 -0.07 3.30 -10.28
C VAL A 74 -0.50 4.77 -10.17
N ILE A 75 -1.46 5.09 -9.31
CA ILE A 75 -1.93 6.47 -9.10
C ILE A 75 -0.78 7.38 -8.67
N LEU A 76 0.06 6.94 -7.74
CA LEU A 76 1.17 7.73 -7.21
C LEU A 76 2.30 7.92 -8.24
N ASN A 77 2.59 6.91 -9.04
CA ASN A 77 3.53 7.01 -10.15
C ASN A 77 2.99 7.92 -11.27
N ASP A 78 1.70 7.89 -11.55
CA ASP A 78 1.07 8.80 -12.50
C ASP A 78 1.15 10.24 -12.01
N TYR A 79 0.96 10.46 -10.70
CA TYR A 79 1.19 11.75 -10.06
C TYR A 79 2.64 12.21 -10.22
N ALA A 80 3.61 11.39 -9.85
CA ALA A 80 5.03 11.73 -9.94
C ALA A 80 5.46 12.10 -11.37
N LYS A 81 4.89 11.42 -12.39
CA LYS A 81 5.14 11.73 -13.81
C LYS A 81 4.50 13.05 -14.27
N ALA A 82 3.33 13.37 -13.72
CA ALA A 82 2.59 14.57 -14.07
C ALA A 82 3.02 15.81 -13.27
N TYR A 83 3.77 15.64 -12.17
CA TYR A 83 4.01 16.65 -11.15
C TYR A 83 4.42 18.03 -11.71
N ASP A 84 5.44 18.08 -12.57
CA ASP A 84 5.96 19.35 -13.13
C ASP A 84 4.98 20.07 -14.07
N GLN A 85 3.98 19.36 -14.60
CA GLN A 85 3.01 19.86 -15.59
C GLN A 85 1.58 19.53 -15.16
N LEU A 86 1.33 19.48 -13.86
CA LEU A 86 0.06 19.04 -13.32
C LEU A 86 -1.02 20.08 -13.62
N ASP A 87 -1.96 19.73 -14.50
CA ASP A 87 -3.14 20.54 -14.80
C ASP A 87 -4.35 20.13 -13.96
N ASP A 88 -5.36 21.01 -13.88
CA ASP A 88 -6.58 20.79 -13.10
C ASP A 88 -7.28 19.47 -13.42
N LYS A 89 -7.30 19.09 -14.71
CA LYS A 89 -7.94 17.87 -15.18
C LYS A 89 -7.23 16.63 -14.64
N THR A 90 -5.91 16.60 -14.74
CA THR A 90 -5.08 15.48 -14.29
C THR A 90 -5.09 15.40 -12.77
N ALA A 91 -4.97 16.54 -12.07
CA ALA A 91 -5.10 16.62 -10.62
C ALA A 91 -6.44 16.05 -10.13
N THR A 92 -7.55 16.48 -10.75
CA THR A 92 -8.89 15.97 -10.43
C THR A 92 -8.99 14.46 -10.63
N SER A 93 -8.50 13.96 -11.77
CA SER A 93 -8.53 12.52 -12.06
C SER A 93 -7.73 11.69 -11.05
N LEU A 94 -6.54 12.15 -10.66
CA LEU A 94 -5.71 11.47 -9.66
C LEU A 94 -6.36 11.46 -8.27
N ALA A 95 -6.98 12.58 -7.88
CA ALA A 95 -7.73 12.68 -6.63
C ALA A 95 -8.93 11.71 -6.61
N GLU A 96 -9.75 11.68 -7.67
CA GLU A 96 -10.90 10.79 -7.79
C GLU A 96 -10.49 9.30 -7.77
N ARG A 97 -9.40 8.95 -8.47
CA ARG A 97 -8.85 7.59 -8.45
C ARG A 97 -8.34 7.21 -7.06
N THR A 98 -7.69 8.13 -6.35
CA THR A 98 -7.25 7.91 -4.97
C THR A 98 -8.44 7.63 -4.05
N ILE A 99 -9.49 8.45 -4.11
CA ILE A 99 -10.71 8.28 -3.32
C ILE A 99 -11.37 6.93 -3.66
N THR A 100 -11.47 6.60 -4.94
CA THR A 100 -12.05 5.33 -5.40
C THR A 100 -11.29 4.13 -4.86
N ASN A 101 -9.95 4.18 -4.87
CA ASN A 101 -9.11 3.11 -4.34
C ASN A 101 -9.27 2.97 -2.81
N ASP A 102 -9.35 4.09 -2.07
CA ASP A 102 -9.58 4.06 -0.63
C ASP A 102 -10.96 3.46 -0.29
N MET A 103 -12.01 3.81 -1.05
CA MET A 103 -13.32 3.15 -0.91
C MET A 103 -13.27 1.65 -1.22
N ALA A 104 -12.41 1.21 -2.15
CA ALA A 104 -12.21 -0.20 -2.46
C ALA A 104 -11.56 -0.94 -1.30
N TYR A 105 -10.57 -0.33 -0.61
CA TYR A 105 -10.00 -0.85 0.63
C TYR A 105 -11.05 -1.01 1.74
N ASP A 106 -11.91 -0.01 1.97
CA ASP A 106 -12.94 -0.10 3.00
C ASP A 106 -13.95 -1.23 2.74
N LYS A 107 -14.38 -1.38 1.48
CA LYS A 107 -15.24 -2.49 1.06
C LYS A 107 -14.54 -3.84 1.24
N PHE A 108 -13.26 -3.91 0.87
CA PHE A 108 -12.43 -5.10 1.04
C PHE A 108 -12.30 -5.50 2.52
N HIS A 109 -11.99 -4.54 3.39
CA HIS A 109 -11.89 -4.71 4.82
C HIS A 109 -13.19 -5.18 5.44
N LYS A 110 -14.32 -4.52 5.12
CA LYS A 110 -15.64 -4.95 5.60
C LYS A 110 -15.96 -6.39 5.21
N ARG A 111 -15.63 -6.80 3.97
CA ARG A 111 -15.85 -8.15 3.49
C ARG A 111 -15.00 -9.17 4.25
N TYR A 112 -13.71 -8.90 4.41
CA TYR A 112 -12.81 -9.84 5.07
C TYR A 112 -12.98 -9.88 6.58
N PHE A 113 -13.29 -8.77 7.23
CA PHE A 113 -13.68 -8.75 8.64
C PHE A 113 -14.85 -9.71 8.89
N LYS A 114 -15.89 -9.68 8.06
CA LYS A 114 -17.01 -10.64 8.15
C LYS A 114 -16.57 -12.09 7.94
N LYS A 115 -15.68 -12.35 6.98
CA LYS A 115 -15.17 -13.72 6.72
C LYS A 115 -14.35 -14.24 7.88
N PHE A 116 -13.39 -13.46 8.39
CA PHE A 116 -12.58 -13.82 9.55
C PHE A 116 -13.43 -13.97 10.81
N SER A 117 -14.38 -13.06 11.06
CA SER A 117 -15.26 -13.14 12.23
C SER A 117 -16.01 -14.46 12.32
N LYS A 118 -16.37 -15.08 11.19
CA LYS A 118 -17.05 -16.38 11.14
C LYS A 118 -16.15 -17.56 11.55
N ILE A 119 -14.83 -17.46 11.31
CA ILE A 119 -13.90 -18.58 11.51
C ILE A 119 -13.05 -18.45 12.77
N ILE A 120 -12.80 -17.23 13.26
CA ILE A 120 -11.97 -16.97 14.44
C ILE A 120 -12.69 -16.13 15.52
N GLY A 121 -13.97 -15.81 15.31
CA GLY A 121 -14.75 -14.97 16.21
C GLY A 121 -14.46 -13.48 16.07
N GLY A 122 -15.39 -12.65 16.56
CA GLY A 122 -15.36 -11.20 16.38
C GLY A 122 -14.15 -10.52 17.03
N LYS A 123 -13.75 -10.93 18.24
CA LYS A 123 -12.60 -10.35 18.95
C LYS A 123 -11.30 -10.55 18.18
N ASN A 124 -11.02 -11.78 17.74
CA ASN A 124 -9.79 -12.06 17.00
C ASN A 124 -9.83 -11.45 15.60
N ALA A 125 -10.99 -11.43 14.93
CA ALA A 125 -11.11 -10.70 13.67
C ALA A 125 -10.85 -9.19 13.82
N ALA A 126 -11.28 -8.58 14.92
CA ALA A 126 -10.99 -7.18 15.23
C ALA A 126 -9.49 -6.96 15.53
N LYS A 127 -8.84 -7.85 16.30
CA LYS A 127 -7.38 -7.83 16.49
C LYS A 127 -6.65 -7.83 15.15
N PHE A 128 -6.98 -8.79 14.28
CA PHE A 128 -6.35 -8.88 12.97
C PHE A 128 -6.56 -7.59 12.18
N PHE A 129 -7.79 -7.08 12.14
CA PHE A 129 -8.11 -5.86 11.42
C PHE A 129 -7.36 -4.63 11.94
N GLN A 130 -7.19 -4.50 13.26
CA GLN A 130 -6.39 -3.43 13.85
C GLN A 130 -4.93 -3.47 13.40
N LEU A 131 -4.30 -4.65 13.41
CA LEU A 131 -2.93 -4.83 12.92
C LEU A 131 -2.81 -4.46 11.44
N GLU A 132 -3.81 -4.83 10.65
CA GLU A 132 -3.80 -4.61 9.21
C GLU A 132 -4.00 -3.16 8.81
N LEU A 133 -4.83 -2.42 9.55
CA LEU A 133 -4.93 -0.97 9.43
C LEU A 133 -3.58 -0.30 9.75
N TYR A 134 -2.88 -0.77 10.78
CA TYR A 134 -1.55 -0.25 11.10
C TYR A 134 -0.57 -0.45 9.94
N PHE A 135 -0.49 -1.68 9.39
CA PHE A 135 0.37 -1.96 8.24
C PHE A 135 0.03 -1.09 7.04
N GLN A 136 -1.25 -0.99 6.69
CA GLN A 136 -1.68 -0.16 5.56
C GLN A 136 -1.30 1.31 5.75
N ASN A 137 -1.47 1.84 6.96
CA ASN A 137 -1.14 3.24 7.25
C ASN A 137 0.36 3.48 7.25
N ALA A 138 1.17 2.55 7.77
CA ALA A 138 2.63 2.63 7.73
C ALA A 138 3.14 2.65 6.28
N ILE A 139 2.63 1.74 5.43
CA ILE A 139 2.94 1.72 3.99
C ILE A 139 2.50 3.01 3.32
N ARG A 140 1.25 3.46 3.56
CA ARG A 140 0.73 4.70 2.97
C ARG A 140 1.57 5.91 3.36
N SER A 141 1.94 6.03 4.63
CA SER A 141 2.78 7.13 5.11
C SER A 141 4.14 7.10 4.43
N SER A 142 4.80 5.95 4.42
CA SER A 142 6.12 5.80 3.78
C SER A 142 6.13 6.25 2.33
N ILE A 143 5.07 5.97 1.57
CA ILE A 143 5.01 6.38 0.17
C ILE A 143 4.66 7.87 0.03
N LEU A 144 3.75 8.39 0.87
CA LEU A 144 3.39 9.82 0.84
C LEU A 144 4.56 10.72 1.25
N ASP A 145 5.44 10.24 2.13
CA ASP A 145 6.64 10.96 2.57
C ASP A 145 7.68 11.13 1.44
N GLU A 146 7.60 10.32 0.39
CA GLU A 146 8.48 10.39 -0.79
C GLU A 146 7.95 11.30 -1.90
N ILE A 147 6.71 11.79 -1.77
CA ILE A 147 5.99 12.47 -2.85
C ILE A 147 5.73 13.93 -2.48
N PRO A 148 6.14 14.89 -3.32
CA PRO A 148 5.92 16.31 -3.05
C PRO A 148 4.43 16.66 -3.10
N PHE A 149 3.98 17.59 -2.26
CA PHE A 149 2.60 18.09 -2.30
C PHE A 149 2.37 18.97 -3.53
N ILE A 150 1.14 18.98 -4.05
CA ILE A 150 0.75 19.95 -5.09
C ILE A 150 1.01 21.36 -4.54
N ASP A 151 1.73 22.16 -5.32
CA ASP A 151 2.13 23.53 -4.99
C ASP A 151 2.93 23.66 -3.67
N GLU A 152 3.50 22.55 -3.16
CA GLU A 152 4.31 22.40 -1.93
C GLU A 152 4.28 23.59 -0.95
N LEU A 153 3.16 23.84 -0.26
CA LEU A 153 3.07 24.67 0.96
C LEU A 153 3.88 26.01 0.95
N GLU A 154 4.15 26.67 -0.18
CA GLU A 154 4.76 28.00 -0.45
C GLU A 154 5.94 28.58 0.40
N LYS A 155 6.35 28.07 1.58
CA LYS A 155 7.06 28.89 2.60
C LYS A 155 8.31 28.34 3.30
N SER A 156 8.73 27.07 3.15
CA SER A 156 9.95 26.63 3.84
C SER A 156 11.25 27.23 3.27
N LYS A 157 11.21 27.85 2.07
CA LYS A 157 12.35 28.60 1.49
C LYS A 157 12.28 30.13 1.61
N LYS A 158 11.10 30.74 1.79
CA LYS A 158 10.99 32.21 1.95
C LYS A 158 11.15 32.69 3.39
N SER A 159 10.94 31.83 4.39
CA SER A 159 11.09 32.20 5.83
C SER A 159 12.52 32.16 6.37
N THR A 160 13.51 31.64 5.61
CA THR A 160 14.94 31.70 5.99
C THR A 160 15.67 32.86 5.29
N ARG A 161 14.93 33.76 4.61
CA ARG A 161 15.48 34.87 3.84
C ARG A 161 14.80 36.23 4.11
N SER A 162 14.11 36.39 5.23
CA SER A 162 13.67 37.70 5.75
C SER A 162 14.27 37.97 7.11
#